data_AF-A0A235EGH8-F1
#
_entry.id   AF-A0A235EGH8-F1
#
_cell.length_a   1.000
_cell.length_b   1.000
_cell.length_c   1.000
_cell.angle_alpha   90.00
_cell.angle_beta   90.00
_cell.angle_gamma   90.00
#
_symmetry.space_group_name_H-M   'P 1'
#
loop_
_entity.id
_entity.type
_entity.pdbx_description
1 polymer ?
#
loop_
_entity_poly.entity_id
_entity_poly.type
_entity_poly.pdbx_seq_one_letter_code
_entity_poly.pdbx_strand_id
1 'polypeptide(L)'
;MHAGAIAALLLTTAAPTRADWALPPGTAADLGGGTVSLGCTDVAVNGGSLALGASGALLAARDVSASAGASLSLNGGRVELAGQWTWANPTHASGGQVLRTASPGCLLAGPAGPIPLGGSAVAPVPVPMLGPWTLALLTPAVLALATRRRRKPAQH
;
A
#
# COMPACT_ATOMS: atom_id res chain seq x y z
N MET A 1 -48.60 14.23 17.06
CA MET A 1 -47.75 13.15 17.60
C MET A 1 -47.31 12.27 16.43
N HIS A 2 -46.12 12.48 15.88
CA HIS A 2 -45.50 11.54 14.94
C HIS A 2 -44.01 11.48 15.26
N ALA A 3 -43.65 10.52 16.10
CA ALA A 3 -42.28 10.14 16.38
C ALA A 3 -41.77 9.31 15.19
N GLY A 4 -41.06 9.96 14.27
CA GLY A 4 -40.37 9.29 13.17
C GLY A 4 -38.90 9.11 13.53
N ALA A 5 -38.55 7.87 13.87
CA ALA A 5 -37.25 7.46 14.40
C ALA A 5 -36.06 7.91 13.53
N ILE A 6 -35.15 8.67 14.15
CA ILE A 6 -33.80 8.93 13.67
C ILE A 6 -33.00 7.65 13.90
N ALA A 7 -32.88 6.79 12.89
CA ALA A 7 -31.91 5.71 12.89
C ALA A 7 -30.76 6.09 11.94
N ALA A 8 -29.91 7.00 12.40
CA ALA A 8 -28.66 7.34 11.73
C ALA A 8 -27.73 6.12 11.85
N LEU A 9 -27.62 5.36 10.76
CA LEU A 9 -26.75 4.20 10.61
C LEU A 9 -25.29 4.69 10.54
N LEU A 10 -24.67 4.92 11.70
CA LEU A 10 -23.24 5.18 11.84
C LEU A 10 -22.49 3.87 11.61
N LEU A 11 -22.28 3.49 10.34
CA LEU A 11 -21.19 2.56 10.00
C LEU A 11 -19.88 3.30 10.23
N THR A 12 -19.36 3.20 11.44
CA THR A 12 -17.97 3.51 11.72
C THR A 12 -17.13 2.53 10.90
N THR A 13 -16.60 3.01 9.78
CA THR A 13 -15.55 2.34 9.04
C THR A 13 -14.34 2.27 9.98
N ALA A 14 -14.22 1.19 10.75
CA ALA A 14 -12.98 0.90 11.46
C ALA A 14 -11.90 0.85 10.39
N ALA A 15 -11.04 1.88 10.35
CA ALA A 15 -9.86 1.84 9.51
C ALA A 15 -9.12 0.55 9.89
N PRO A 16 -8.73 -0.29 8.93
CA PRO A 16 -7.96 -1.48 9.26
C PRO A 16 -6.76 -1.02 10.08
N THR A 17 -6.61 -1.54 11.29
CA THR A 17 -5.43 -1.30 12.12
C THR A 17 -4.24 -1.88 11.35
N ARG A 18 -3.50 -1.00 10.68
CA ARG A 18 -2.29 -1.34 9.94
C ARG A 18 -1.17 -1.44 10.95
N ALA A 19 -0.48 -2.57 10.96
CA ALA A 19 0.82 -2.62 11.59
C ALA A 19 1.78 -1.84 10.68
N ASP A 20 2.49 -0.90 11.27
CA ASP A 20 3.48 -0.06 10.60
C ASP A 20 4.81 -0.20 11.36
N TRP A 21 5.87 -0.54 10.64
CA TRP A 21 7.21 -0.49 11.18
C TRP A 21 7.80 0.89 10.90
N ALA A 22 7.74 1.75 11.92
CA ALA A 22 8.26 3.11 11.85
C ALA A 22 9.66 3.20 12.45
N LEU A 23 10.57 3.87 11.76
CA LEU A 23 11.90 4.25 12.24
C LEU A 23 11.94 5.78 12.42
N PRO A 24 11.73 6.30 13.64
CA PRO A 24 11.79 7.73 13.95
C PRO A 24 13.19 8.35 13.75
N PRO A 25 13.30 9.68 13.84
CA PRO A 25 14.58 10.36 13.76
C PRO A 25 15.57 9.88 14.82
N GLY A 26 16.82 9.66 14.42
CA GLY A 26 17.89 9.20 15.32
C GLY A 26 17.82 7.71 15.70
N THR A 27 16.85 6.96 15.17
CA THR A 27 16.79 5.51 15.33
C THR A 27 17.48 4.79 14.19
N ALA A 28 17.99 3.60 14.46
CA ALA A 28 18.62 2.73 13.49
C ALA A 28 18.07 1.32 13.62
N ALA A 29 17.82 0.66 12.48
CA ALA A 29 17.61 -0.77 12.42
C ALA A 29 18.62 -1.38 11.45
N ASP A 30 19.25 -2.48 11.86
CA ASP A 30 20.18 -3.22 11.05
C ASP A 30 19.76 -4.70 11.05
N LEU A 31 19.55 -5.26 9.86
CA LEU A 31 19.25 -6.69 9.70
C LEU A 31 20.51 -7.56 9.74
N GLY A 32 21.71 -6.98 9.64
CA GLY A 32 22.98 -7.70 9.72
C GLY A 32 23.17 -8.77 8.64
N GLY A 33 22.49 -8.65 7.49
CA GLY A 33 22.43 -9.66 6.44
C GLY A 33 21.28 -10.68 6.60
N GLY A 34 20.49 -10.56 7.65
CA GLY A 34 19.33 -11.40 7.93
C GLY A 34 18.14 -11.11 7.04
N THR A 35 17.12 -11.97 7.14
CA THR A 35 15.84 -11.81 6.45
C THR A 35 14.72 -11.51 7.44
N VAL A 36 13.92 -10.49 7.15
CA VAL A 36 12.68 -10.18 7.86
C VAL A 36 11.51 -10.23 6.88
N SER A 37 10.39 -10.84 7.28
CA SER A 37 9.15 -10.83 6.53
C SER A 37 8.10 -10.05 7.30
N LEU A 38 7.51 -9.05 6.63
CA LEU A 38 6.62 -8.08 7.25
C LEU A 38 5.13 -8.41 7.09
N GLY A 39 4.78 -9.44 6.33
CA GLY A 39 3.40 -9.95 6.26
C GLY A 39 2.35 -8.88 5.88
N CYS A 40 2.68 -8.00 4.92
CA CYS A 40 1.85 -6.88 4.48
C CYS A 40 1.76 -5.68 5.45
N THR A 41 2.81 -5.47 6.25
CA THR A 41 3.03 -4.28 7.10
C THR A 41 3.71 -3.17 6.28
N ASP A 42 3.38 -1.91 6.57
CA ASP A 42 4.08 -0.77 5.96
C ASP A 42 5.42 -0.51 6.66
N VAL A 43 6.39 0.03 5.92
CA VAL A 43 7.67 0.51 6.44
C VAL A 43 7.75 2.01 6.25
N ALA A 44 8.00 2.74 7.34
CA ALA A 44 8.16 4.19 7.32
C ALA A 44 9.50 4.59 7.95
N VAL A 45 10.46 5.00 7.13
CA VAL A 45 11.75 5.52 7.60
C VAL A 45 11.65 7.03 7.70
N ASN A 46 11.32 7.53 8.90
CA ASN A 46 11.02 8.93 9.16
C ASN A 46 12.23 9.64 9.79
N GLY A 47 13.31 9.81 9.03
CA GLY A 47 14.55 10.41 9.53
C GLY A 47 15.47 9.46 10.30
N GLY A 48 15.12 8.17 10.38
CA GLY A 48 15.97 7.10 10.89
C GLY A 48 16.86 6.46 9.82
N SER A 49 17.53 5.36 10.18
CA SER A 49 18.35 4.57 9.27
C SER A 49 17.94 3.11 9.23
N LEU A 50 17.86 2.55 8.02
CA LEU A 50 17.65 1.12 7.80
C LEU A 50 18.84 0.53 7.05
N ALA A 51 19.50 -0.46 7.63
CA ALA A 51 20.56 -1.23 6.98
C ALA A 51 20.11 -2.68 6.80
N LEU A 52 20.29 -3.22 5.59
CA LEU A 52 20.03 -4.65 5.35
C LEU A 52 21.26 -5.51 5.69
N GLY A 53 22.46 -4.94 5.63
CA GLY A 53 23.70 -5.72 5.67
C GLY A 53 23.91 -6.56 4.41
N ALA A 54 25.05 -7.27 4.33
CA ALA A 54 25.39 -8.07 3.16
C ALA A 54 24.34 -9.17 2.92
N SER A 55 23.71 -9.15 1.74
CA SER A 55 22.67 -10.12 1.35
C SER A 55 21.39 -10.12 2.21
N GLY A 56 21.17 -9.08 3.02
CA GLY A 56 19.95 -8.97 3.83
C GLY A 56 18.70 -8.78 3.00
N ALA A 57 17.55 -9.19 3.54
CA ALA A 57 16.29 -9.14 2.82
C ALA A 57 15.14 -8.65 3.69
N LEU A 58 14.41 -7.66 3.18
CA LEU A 58 13.14 -7.22 3.71
C LEU A 58 12.04 -7.67 2.76
N LEU A 59 11.17 -8.56 3.22
CA LEU A 59 10.18 -9.25 2.41
C LEU A 59 8.76 -8.89 2.82
N ALA A 60 7.84 -9.04 1.87
CA ALA A 60 6.40 -8.89 2.09
C ALA A 60 6.01 -7.56 2.76
N ALA A 61 6.71 -6.47 2.46
CA ALA A 61 6.24 -5.14 2.81
C ALA A 61 5.01 -4.79 1.97
N ARG A 62 4.08 -4.03 2.54
CA ARG A 62 3.01 -3.43 1.76
C ARG A 62 3.54 -2.19 1.06
N ASP A 63 3.66 -1.09 1.77
CA ASP A 63 4.25 0.15 1.27
C ASP A 63 5.59 0.43 1.97
N VAL A 64 6.53 1.04 1.26
CA VAL A 64 7.79 1.50 1.83
C VAL A 64 7.93 2.99 1.56
N SER A 65 8.09 3.76 2.63
CA SER A 65 8.17 5.21 2.59
C SER A 65 9.37 5.75 3.35
N ALA A 66 9.96 6.81 2.85
CA ALA A 66 11.01 7.56 3.52
C ALA A 66 10.82 9.07 3.40
N SER A 67 11.02 9.74 4.54
CA SER A 67 11.05 11.20 4.62
C SER A 67 12.46 11.76 4.42
N ALA A 68 12.58 13.08 4.32
CA ALA A 68 13.87 13.76 4.38
C ALA A 68 14.66 13.35 5.64
N GLY A 69 15.98 13.21 5.49
CA GLY A 69 16.89 12.79 6.56
C GLY A 69 16.94 11.27 6.80
N ALA A 70 16.07 10.49 6.14
CA ALA A 70 16.14 9.04 6.20
C ALA A 70 17.34 8.49 5.42
N SER A 71 17.87 7.35 5.85
CA SER A 71 18.92 6.64 5.14
C SER A 71 18.61 5.15 4.97
N LEU A 72 18.99 4.60 3.80
CA LEU A 72 18.87 3.18 3.49
C LEU A 72 20.19 2.63 2.96
N SER A 73 20.72 1.59 3.61
CA SER A 73 21.88 0.85 3.13
C SER A 73 21.45 -0.53 2.66
N LEU A 74 21.51 -0.76 1.34
CA LEU A 74 21.14 -2.04 0.75
C LEU A 74 22.29 -3.05 0.79
N ASN A 75 23.54 -2.62 0.54
CA ASN A 75 24.76 -3.44 0.64
C ASN A 75 24.65 -4.86 0.02
N GLY A 76 24.10 -5.02 -1.19
CA GLY A 76 23.88 -6.34 -1.81
C GLY A 76 22.56 -7.02 -1.45
N GLY A 77 21.81 -6.45 -0.52
CA GLY A 77 20.51 -6.92 -0.07
C GLY A 77 19.35 -6.55 -1.00
N ARG A 78 18.15 -6.99 -0.61
CA ARG A 78 16.92 -6.76 -1.38
C ARG A 78 15.73 -6.33 -0.53
N VAL A 79 14.91 -5.46 -1.10
CA VAL A 79 13.60 -5.07 -0.54
C VAL A 79 12.51 -5.54 -1.49
N GLU A 80 11.55 -6.30 -0.97
CA GLU A 80 10.37 -6.77 -1.69
C GLU A 80 9.11 -6.15 -1.07
N LEU A 81 8.37 -5.41 -1.89
CA LEU A 81 7.10 -4.80 -1.50
C LEU A 81 5.99 -5.08 -2.51
N ALA A 82 4.75 -5.11 -2.06
CA ALA A 82 3.59 -5.26 -2.95
C ALA A 82 3.06 -3.90 -3.46
N GLY A 83 3.28 -2.84 -2.70
CA GLY A 83 2.61 -1.56 -2.85
C GLY A 83 3.46 -0.45 -3.46
N GLN A 84 3.40 0.72 -2.83
CA GLN A 84 4.08 1.94 -3.24
C GLN A 84 5.47 2.04 -2.62
N TRP A 85 6.38 2.60 -3.41
CA TRP A 85 7.72 3.01 -3.00
C TRP A 85 7.78 4.53 -3.06
N THR A 86 7.86 5.19 -1.92
CA THR A 86 7.95 6.64 -1.81
C THR A 86 9.24 7.04 -1.11
N TRP A 87 10.16 7.66 -1.83
CA TRP A 87 11.52 7.87 -1.35
C TRP A 87 11.90 9.34 -1.56
N ALA A 88 11.45 10.22 -0.67
CA ALA A 88 11.49 11.67 -0.84
C ALA A 88 12.81 12.29 -0.29
N ASN A 89 13.82 12.45 -1.15
CA ASN A 89 15.18 12.94 -0.83
C ASN A 89 16.02 12.18 0.24
N PRO A 90 15.90 10.85 0.42
CA PRO A 90 16.78 10.12 1.34
C PRO A 90 18.11 9.73 0.71
N THR A 91 19.13 9.55 1.55
CA THR A 91 20.43 9.03 1.13
C THR A 91 20.37 7.51 1.05
N HIS A 92 20.82 6.93 -0.06
CA HIS A 92 20.95 5.48 -0.18
C HIS A 92 22.40 5.08 -0.48
N ALA A 93 22.92 4.12 0.26
CA ALA A 93 24.17 3.46 -0.08
C ALA A 93 23.88 2.33 -1.08
N SER A 94 24.43 2.46 -2.28
CA SER A 94 24.16 1.59 -3.43
C SER A 94 24.77 0.20 -3.27
N GLY A 95 24.19 -0.78 -3.97
CA GLY A 95 24.68 -2.16 -4.02
C GLY A 95 23.60 -3.24 -4.00
N GLY A 96 22.33 -2.91 -3.79
CA GLY A 96 21.22 -3.89 -3.78
C GLY A 96 20.03 -3.46 -4.64
N GLN A 97 18.89 -4.14 -4.46
CA GLN A 97 17.71 -3.97 -5.33
C GLN A 97 16.40 -3.80 -4.56
N VAL A 98 15.46 -3.07 -5.16
CA VAL A 98 14.08 -2.97 -4.69
C VAL A 98 13.19 -3.59 -5.76
N LEU A 99 12.31 -4.49 -5.35
CA LEU A 99 11.42 -5.24 -6.24
C LEU A 99 9.98 -5.06 -5.80
N ARG A 100 9.11 -4.70 -6.74
CA ARG A 100 7.68 -4.86 -6.54
C ARG A 100 7.28 -6.31 -6.88
N THR A 101 6.73 -7.03 -5.91
CA THR A 101 6.30 -8.43 -6.08
C THR A 101 5.07 -8.74 -5.25
N ALA A 102 4.27 -9.70 -5.70
CA ALA A 102 3.12 -10.17 -4.95
C ALA A 102 3.58 -10.87 -3.67
N SER A 103 2.85 -10.66 -2.57
CA SER A 103 3.17 -11.25 -1.26
C SER A 103 1.92 -11.82 -0.61
N PRO A 104 2.02 -12.90 0.18
CA PRO A 104 0.87 -13.45 0.89
C PRO A 104 0.21 -12.37 1.77
N GLY A 105 -1.10 -12.19 1.61
CA GLY A 105 -1.86 -11.19 2.35
C GLY A 105 -1.76 -9.76 1.81
N CYS A 106 -1.00 -9.51 0.73
CA CYS A 106 -0.79 -8.18 0.17
C CYS A 106 -1.08 -8.11 -1.33
N LEU A 107 -2.04 -7.26 -1.69
CA LEU A 107 -2.38 -7.02 -3.09
C LEU A 107 -1.30 -6.21 -3.78
N LEU A 108 -0.94 -6.63 -4.99
CA LEU A 108 0.06 -5.96 -5.81
C LEU A 108 -0.50 -4.64 -6.34
N ALA A 109 0.12 -3.52 -5.96
CA ALA A 109 -0.22 -2.19 -6.46
C ALA A 109 0.63 -1.86 -7.69
N GLY A 110 0.21 -2.36 -8.86
CA GLY A 110 0.81 -2.06 -10.16
C GLY A 110 1.72 -3.17 -10.71
N PRO A 111 2.55 -2.87 -11.73
CA PRO A 111 3.39 -3.87 -12.38
C PRO A 111 4.45 -4.41 -11.42
N ALA A 112 4.60 -5.73 -11.38
CA ALA A 112 5.74 -6.37 -10.73
C ALA A 112 7.04 -6.05 -11.47
N GLY A 113 8.14 -5.97 -10.74
CA GLY A 113 9.45 -5.69 -11.33
C GLY A 113 10.30 -4.73 -10.51
N PRO A 114 11.57 -4.55 -10.90
CA PRO A 114 12.51 -3.71 -10.18
C PRO A 114 12.04 -2.26 -10.13
N ILE A 115 12.19 -1.63 -8.96
CA ILE A 115 11.91 -0.21 -8.77
C ILE A 115 13.22 0.56 -8.92
N PRO A 116 13.30 1.54 -9.84
CA PRO A 116 14.51 2.33 -10.03
C PRO A 116 14.79 3.20 -8.80
N LEU A 117 15.98 3.04 -8.20
CA LEU A 117 16.41 3.74 -6.98
C LEU A 117 16.93 5.17 -7.21
N GLY A 118 17.10 5.57 -8.48
CA GLY A 118 17.67 6.85 -8.89
C GLY A 118 16.79 7.66 -9.85
N GLY A 119 15.53 7.27 -10.02
CA GLY A 119 14.56 8.02 -10.83
C GLY A 119 13.48 8.62 -9.95
N SER A 120 12.96 9.80 -10.33
CA SER A 120 11.77 10.38 -9.72
C SER A 120 10.72 9.30 -9.50
N ALA A 121 10.19 9.23 -8.27
CA ALA A 121 9.17 8.28 -7.87
C ALA A 121 8.17 8.07 -9.01
N VAL A 122 7.96 6.81 -9.42
CA VAL A 122 6.86 6.48 -10.32
C VAL A 122 5.62 7.04 -9.66
N ALA A 123 4.98 8.01 -10.31
CA ALA A 123 3.80 8.66 -9.78
C ALA A 123 2.83 7.55 -9.33
N PRO A 124 2.21 7.68 -8.13
CA PRO A 124 1.22 6.71 -7.70
C PRO A 124 0.23 6.57 -8.85
N VAL A 125 0.08 5.37 -9.42
CA VAL A 125 -1.00 5.14 -10.37
C VAL A 125 -2.26 5.38 -9.56
N PRO A 126 -3.03 6.46 -9.83
CA PRO A 126 -4.22 6.70 -9.05
C PRO A 126 -5.11 5.50 -9.30
N VAL A 127 -5.32 4.68 -8.27
CA VAL A 127 -6.47 3.79 -8.26
C VAL A 127 -7.65 4.74 -8.41
N PRO A 128 -8.46 4.63 -9.47
CA PRO A 128 -9.60 5.50 -9.62
C PRO A 128 -10.51 5.25 -8.42
N MET A 129 -10.39 6.11 -7.41
CA MET A 129 -11.36 6.16 -6.33
C MET A 129 -12.63 6.63 -7.01
N LEU A 130 -13.53 5.68 -7.25
CA LEU A 130 -14.91 6.00 -7.58
C LEU A 130 -15.38 6.93 -6.46
N GLY A 131 -15.55 8.21 -6.80
CA GLY A 131 -16.02 9.20 -5.85
C GLY A 131 -17.32 8.72 -5.20
N PRO A 132 -17.64 9.17 -3.98
CA PRO A 132 -18.86 8.75 -3.28
C PRO A 132 -20.11 8.97 -4.15
N TRP A 133 -20.09 9.99 -5.02
CA TRP A 133 -21.12 10.27 -6.01
C TRP A 133 -21.23 9.22 -7.12
N THR A 134 -20.12 8.64 -7.56
CA THR A 134 -20.09 7.60 -8.59
C THR A 134 -20.68 6.29 -8.05
N LEU A 135 -20.39 5.95 -6.79
CA LEU A 135 -21.03 4.82 -6.09
C LEU A 135 -22.54 5.06 -5.85
N ALA A 136 -22.92 6.30 -5.51
CA ALA A 136 -24.31 6.70 -5.33
C ALA A 136 -25.12 6.67 -6.64
N LEU A 137 -24.49 6.88 -7.80
CA LEU A 137 -25.15 6.78 -9.11
C LEU A 137 -25.17 5.35 -9.66
N LEU A 138 -24.18 4.52 -9.31
CA LEU A 138 -24.11 3.11 -9.74
C LEU A 138 -25.17 2.24 -9.06
N THR A 139 -25.51 2.52 -7.81
CA THR A 139 -26.52 1.76 -7.04
C THR A 139 -27.91 1.75 -7.71
N PRO A 140 -28.52 2.88 -8.08
CA PRO A 140 -29.81 2.88 -8.77
C PRO A 140 -29.71 2.33 -10.20
N ALA A 141 -28.59 2.52 -10.89
CA ALA A 141 -28.38 2.01 -12.25
C ALA A 141 -28.32 0.47 -12.30
N VAL A 142 -27.61 -0.15 -11.35
CA VAL A 142 -27.56 -1.62 -11.23
C VAL A 142 -28.92 -2.19 -10.85
N LEU A 143 -29.66 -1.52 -9.95
CA LEU A 143 -31.02 -1.93 -9.58
C LEU A 143 -32.00 -1.81 -10.75
N ALA A 144 -31.88 -0.75 -11.56
CA ALA A 144 -32.67 -0.56 -12.78
C ALA A 144 -32.35 -1.61 -13.85
N LEU A 145 -31.08 -1.98 -14.04
CA LEU A 145 -30.70 -3.06 -14.95
C LEU A 145 -31.15 -4.44 -14.45
N ALA A 146 -31.05 -4.71 -13.14
CA ALA A 146 -31.48 -5.97 -12.55
C ALA A 146 -33.00 -6.15 -12.67
N THR A 147 -33.78 -5.08 -12.45
CA THR A 147 -35.24 -5.09 -12.61
C THR A 147 -35.66 -5.17 -14.09
N ARG A 148 -34.93 -4.54 -15.01
CA ARG A 148 -35.15 -4.72 -16.47
C ARG A 148 -34.87 -6.14 -16.94
N ARG A 149 -33.80 -6.79 -16.46
CA ARG A 149 -33.51 -8.20 -16.80
C ARG A 149 -34.59 -9.15 -16.30
N ARG A 150 -35.15 -8.91 -15.11
CA ARG A 150 -36.28 -9.71 -14.58
C ARG A 150 -37.59 -9.49 -15.34
N ARG A 151 -37.74 -8.37 -16.05
CA ARG A 151 -38.96 -8.02 -16.80
C ARG A 151 -38.94 -8.41 -18.27
N LYS A 152 -37.88 -9.01 -18.81
CA LYS A 152 -37.96 -9.67 -20.11
C LYS A 152 -38.55 -11.07 -19.89
N PRO A 153 -39.82 -11.33 -20.26
CA PRO A 153 -40.28 -12.70 -20.39
C PRO A 153 -39.51 -13.33 -21.55
N ALA A 154 -39.09 -14.58 -21.40
CA ALA A 154 -38.68 -15.39 -22.53
C ALA A 154 -39.87 -15.44 -23.50
N GLN A 155 -39.73 -14.85 -24.69
CA GLN A 155 -40.69 -15.09 -25.76
C GLN A 155 -40.30 -16.41 -26.39
N HIS A 156 -41.21 -17.38 -26.23
CA HIS A 156 -41.21 -18.68 -26.86
C HIS A 156 -42.11 -18.64 -28.10
#